data_AF-A0A5S9F6U6-F1
#
_entry.id   AF-A0A5S9F6U6-F1
#
_cell.length_a   1.000
_cell.length_b   1.000
_cell.length_c   1.000
_cell.angle_alpha   90.00
_cell.angle_beta   90.00
_cell.angle_gamma   90.00
#
_symmetry.space_group_name_H-M   'P 1'
#
loop_
_entity.id
_entity.type
_entity.pdbx_description
1 polymer ?
#
loop_
_entity_poly.entity_id
_entity_poly.type
_entity_poly.pdbx_seq_one_letter_code
_entity_poly.pdbx_strand_id
1 'polypeptide(L)' 'MEEISIEEVAMLYEAIADELEMAARHCHAAAKRFREQQVPRGCSHGFAVHGHLQCAQKILNKVAEIHASKSHV' A
#
# COMPACT_ATOMS: atom_id res chain seq x y z
N MET A 1 6.70 9.69 24.51
CA MET A 1 6.58 9.09 23.16
C MET A 1 7.52 7.93 23.14
N GLU A 2 7.01 6.73 22.84
CA GLU A 2 7.85 5.55 22.65
C GLU A 2 8.71 5.77 21.40
N GLU A 3 10.00 5.49 21.50
CA GLU A 3 10.97 5.74 20.44
C GLU A 3 10.87 4.61 19.41
N ILE A 4 10.45 4.94 18.18
CA ILE A 4 10.37 3.94 17.10
C ILE A 4 11.78 3.46 16.72
N SER A 5 11.99 2.16 16.85
CA SER A 5 13.21 1.42 16.54
C SER A 5 13.43 1.28 15.03
N ILE A 6 14.66 0.94 14.64
CA ILE A 6 15.02 0.66 13.23
C ILE A 6 14.23 -0.55 12.71
N GLU A 7 14.02 -1.55 13.56
CA GLU A 7 13.24 -2.74 13.22
C GLU A 7 11.79 -2.38 12.90
N GLU A 8 11.16 -1.53 13.71
CA GLU A 8 9.80 -1.05 13.43
C GLU A 8 9.72 -0.30 12.10
N VAL A 9 10.75 0.48 11.72
CA VAL A 9 10.80 1.12 10.41
C VAL A 9 10.92 0.10 9.29
N ALA A 10 11.73 -0.95 9.46
CA ALA A 10 11.84 -2.03 8.48
C ALA A 10 10.49 -2.74 8.27
N MET A 11 9.78 -3.06 9.35
CA MET A 11 8.44 -3.65 9.29
C MET A 11 7.42 -2.75 8.57
N LEU A 12 7.53 -1.42 8.68
CA LEU A 12 6.68 -0.51 7.91
C LEU A 12 6.96 -0.61 6.40
N TYR A 13 8.21 -0.78 5.99
CA TYR A 13 8.55 -0.98 4.58
C TYR A 13 8.09 -2.35 4.05
N GLU A 14 8.19 -3.40 4.86
CA GLU A 14 7.61 -4.71 4.52
C GLU A 14 6.09 -4.61 4.34
N ALA A 15 5.40 -3.92 5.25
CA ALA A 15 3.96 -3.67 5.12
C ALA A 15 3.61 -2.86 3.88
N ILE A 16 4.42 -1.86 3.50
CA ILE A 16 4.24 -1.14 2.22
C ILE A 16 4.36 -2.09 1.03
N ALA A 17 5.38 -2.96 1.03
CA ALA A 17 5.59 -3.92 -0.04
C ALA A 17 4.39 -4.88 -0.17
N ASP A 18 3.90 -5.42 0.94
CA ASP A 18 2.74 -6.31 0.96
C ASP A 18 1.48 -5.65 0.37
N GLU A 19 1.20 -4.40 0.74
CA GLU A 19 0.07 -3.63 0.19
C GLU A 19 0.23 -3.40 -1.33
N LEU A 20 1.44 -3.07 -1.79
CA LEU A 20 1.72 -2.85 -3.21
C LEU A 20 1.62 -4.16 -4.02
N GLU A 21 2.06 -5.28 -3.47
CA GLU A 21 1.86 -6.59 -4.08
C GLU A 21 0.38 -6.96 -4.20
N MET A 22 -0.40 -6.71 -3.16
CA MET A 22 -1.85 -6.91 -3.21
C MET A 22 -2.52 -6.02 -4.26
N ALA A 23 -2.12 -4.75 -4.37
CA ALA A 23 -2.57 -3.86 -5.42
C ALA A 23 -2.22 -4.43 -6.82
N ALA A 24 -1.00 -4.91 -7.04
CA ALA A 24 -0.59 -5.52 -8.29
C ALA A 24 -1.42 -6.77 -8.64
N ARG A 25 -1.66 -7.65 -7.65
CA ARG A 25 -2.54 -8.83 -7.82
C ARG A 25 -3.95 -8.42 -8.25
N HIS A 26 -4.51 -7.36 -7.66
CA HIS A 26 -5.82 -6.84 -8.04
C HIS A 26 -5.82 -6.19 -9.43
N CYS A 27 -4.76 -5.49 -9.84
CA CYS A 27 -4.62 -4.99 -11.21
C CYS A 27 -4.66 -6.14 -12.24
N HIS A 28 -3.90 -7.21 -12.01
CA HIS A 28 -3.92 -8.38 -12.88
C HIS A 28 -5.30 -9.06 -12.95
N ALA A 29 -5.97 -9.19 -11.80
CA ALA A 29 -7.32 -9.73 -11.73
C ALA A 29 -8.33 -8.85 -12.47
N ALA A 30 -8.30 -7.52 -12.26
CA ALA A 30 -9.16 -6.58 -12.96
C ALA A 30 -8.99 -6.71 -14.49
N ALA A 31 -7.74 -6.72 -14.97
CA ALA A 31 -7.44 -6.89 -16.39
C ALA A 31 -7.97 -8.21 -16.95
N LYS A 32 -7.86 -9.32 -16.20
CA LYS A 32 -8.46 -10.60 -16.57
C LYS A 32 -10.00 -10.49 -16.68
N ARG A 33 -10.67 -9.88 -15.70
CA ARG A 33 -12.13 -9.71 -15.70
C ARG A 33 -12.62 -8.83 -16.84
N PHE A 34 -11.90 -7.77 -17.18
CA PHE A 34 -12.25 -6.95 -18.34
C PHE A 34 -12.08 -7.70 -19.66
N ARG A 35 -11.03 -8.53 -19.83
CA ARG A 35 -10.90 -9.41 -21.01
C ARG A 35 -12.04 -10.43 -21.12
N GLU A 36 -12.55 -10.90 -19.98
CA GLU A 36 -13.72 -11.79 -19.89
C GLU A 36 -15.06 -11.03 -19.99
N GLN A 37 -15.05 -9.72 -20.28
CA GLN A 37 -16.24 -8.84 -20.32
C GLN A 37 -17.04 -8.78 -19.00
N GLN A 38 -16.42 -9.17 -17.88
CA GLN A 38 -17.02 -9.13 -16.53
C GLN A 38 -16.82 -7.75 -15.88
N VAL A 39 -17.44 -6.72 -16.46
CA VAL A 39 -17.22 -5.31 -16.08
C VAL A 39 -17.41 -5.02 -14.58
N PRO A 40 -18.53 -5.42 -13.91
CA PRO A 40 -18.70 -5.11 -12.49
C PRO A 40 -17.61 -5.73 -11.60
N ARG A 41 -17.14 -6.94 -11.94
CA ARG A 41 -16.06 -7.62 -11.21
C ARG A 41 -14.71 -6.96 -11.47
N GLY A 42 -14.47 -6.49 -12.69
CA GLY A 42 -13.29 -5.68 -13.03
C GLY A 42 -13.23 -4.40 -12.20
N CYS A 43 -14.35 -3.66 -12.12
CA CYS A 43 -14.44 -2.44 -11.32
C CYS A 43 -14.24 -2.71 -9.81
N SER A 44 -14.79 -3.79 -9.27
CA SER A 44 -14.57 -4.17 -7.87
C SER A 44 -13.09 -4.36 -7.54
N HIS A 45 -12.31 -5.01 -8.42
CA HIS A 45 -10.87 -5.09 -8.26
C HIS A 45 -10.18 -3.72 -8.39
N GLY A 46 -10.66 -2.84 -9.28
CA GLY A 46 -10.17 -1.47 -9.37
C GLY A 46 -10.32 -0.68 -8.05
N PHE A 47 -11.45 -0.84 -7.35
CA PHE A 47 -11.62 -0.23 -6.02
C PHE A 47 -10.70 -0.85 -4.96
N ALA A 48 -10.45 -2.17 -5.04
CA ALA A 48 -9.48 -2.81 -4.15
C ALA A 48 -8.05 -2.27 -4.37
N VAL A 49 -7.62 -2.09 -5.63
CA VAL A 49 -6.34 -1.42 -5.96
C VAL A 49 -6.25 -0.06 -5.28
N HIS A 50 -7.30 0.76 -5.41
CA HIS A 50 -7.32 2.09 -4.80
C HIS A 50 -7.16 2.03 -3.27
N GLY A 51 -7.83 1.09 -2.61
CA GLY A 51 -7.70 0.88 -1.16
C GLY A 51 -6.28 0.52 -0.74
N HIS A 52 -5.65 -0.44 -1.40
CA HIS A 52 -4.27 -0.85 -1.10
C HIS A 52 -3.26 0.29 -1.33
N LEU A 53 -3.43 1.08 -2.40
CA LEU A 53 -2.59 2.26 -2.64
C LEU A 53 -2.74 3.30 -1.53
N GLN A 54 -3.96 3.53 -1.04
CA GLN A 54 -4.19 4.44 0.08
C GLN A 54 -3.57 3.91 1.38
N CYS A 55 -3.60 2.60 1.64
CA CYS A 55 -2.94 1.99 2.78
C CYS A 55 -1.42 2.16 2.71
N ALA A 56 -0.80 1.79 1.58
CA ALA A 56 0.64 1.98 1.36
C ALA A 56 1.05 3.45 1.53
N GLN A 57 0.28 4.39 0.98
CA GLN A 57 0.56 5.83 1.12
C GLN A 57 0.47 6.30 2.57
N LYS A 58 -0.50 5.82 3.36
CA LYS A 58 -0.59 6.16 4.79
C LYS A 58 0.64 5.68 5.55
N ILE A 59 1.14 4.48 5.26
CA ILE A 59 2.34 3.94 5.90
C ILE A 59 3.58 4.75 5.48
N LEU A 60 3.71 5.10 4.20
CA LEU A 60 4.78 5.98 3.71
C LEU A 60 4.77 7.34 4.41
N ASN A 61 3.60 7.95 4.59
CA ASN A 61 3.48 9.20 5.33
C ASN A 61 3.96 9.05 6.77
N LYS A 62 3.64 7.92 7.42
CA LYS A 62 4.12 7.63 8.77
C LYS A 62 5.64 7.53 8.84
N VAL A 63 6.27 6.86 7.88
CA VAL A 63 7.75 6.79 7.78
C VAL A 63 8.34 8.18 7.57
N ALA A 64 7.73 9.02 6.74
CA ALA A 64 8.17 10.40 6.52
C ALA A 64 8.08 11.26 7.79
N GLU A 65 7.00 11.13 8.57
CA GLU A 65 6.86 11.80 9.87
C GLU A 65 7.95 11.36 10.86
N ILE A 66 8.23 10.05 10.92
CA ILE A 66 9.31 9.51 11.75
C ILE A 66 10.66 10.11 11.34
N HIS A 67 10.95 10.14 10.04
CA HIS A 67 12.17 10.74 9.53
C HIS A 67 12.26 12.23 9.88
N ALA A 68 11.22 13.01 9.62
CA ALA A 68 11.19 14.43 9.94
C ALA A 68 11.43 14.69 11.44
N SER A 69 10.85 13.86 12.32
CA SER A 69 11.07 13.98 13.76
C SER A 69 12.52 13.71 14.19
N LYS A 70 13.28 12.91 13.42
CA LYS A 70 14.67 12.55 13.72
C LYS A 70 15.70 13.44 12.99
N SER A 71 15.32 14.06 11.87
CA SER A 71 16.20 14.92 11.05
C SER A 71 16.24 16.39 11.46
N HIS A 72 15.46 16.81 12.46
CA HIS A 72 15.51 18.16 13.04
C HIS A 72 16.60 18.35 14.11
N VAL A 73 17.74 17.67 13.98
CA VAL A 73 18.94 17.82 14.83
C VAL A 73 20.07 18.44 14.04
#